data_AF-A0A9P7YXC5-F1
#
_entry.id   AF-A0A9P7YXC5-F1
#
_cell.length_a   1.000
_cell.length_b   1.000
_cell.length_c   1.000
_cell.angle_alpha   90.00
_cell.angle_beta   90.00
_cell.angle_gamma   90.00
#
_symmetry.space_group_name_H-M   'P 1'
#
loop_
_entity.id
_entity.type
_entity.pdbx_description
1 polymer ?
#
loop_
_entity_poly.entity_id
_entity_poly.type
_entity_poly.pdbx_seq_one_letter_code
_entity_poly.pdbx_strand_id
1 'polypeptide(L)'
;MLYIKLSSVCLVTIGVTTSAAASIGRVASRQDFTLLSDMCLNATQWAGFNPTSYSGYYECFSRVENDDGTADIYLNNVPDHTISVDAENPNQLCQLAQKITLPKPVKTNNNTRVPQADVIAIAVNGVQIFGPLEGGGDNAVYGVDGVGVLCDGHPQPAGLWHYHHPNIDCVEAASTDLVAWALDGFPIYGPLNATKDEVDSILDDCNGIDVADSQYGYQYHVRSRAQVNESLTTNDGPNNTDNWKYFLGCYRGETYTTTLTDSTGICANETTT
;
A
#
# COMPACT_ATOMS: atom_id res chain seq x y z
N MET A 1 -13.46 -45.46 43.63
CA MET A 1 -14.18 -45.17 42.37
C MET A 1 -13.46 -43.97 41.77
N LEU A 2 -12.37 -44.12 41.02
CA LEU A 2 -12.15 -44.75 39.71
C LEU A 2 -12.55 -43.82 38.54
N TYR A 3 -11.52 -43.21 37.92
CA TYR A 3 -11.33 -42.85 36.48
C TYR A 3 -12.23 -41.75 35.85
N ILE A 4 -11.93 -41.06 34.73
CA ILE A 4 -10.76 -40.60 33.92
C ILE A 4 -11.39 -39.63 32.88
N LYS A 5 -10.72 -38.49 32.60
CA LYS A 5 -10.46 -37.80 31.29
C LYS A 5 -11.54 -37.75 30.17
N LEU A 6 -11.84 -36.54 29.63
CA LEU A 6 -11.52 -36.07 28.24
C LEU A 6 -12.44 -34.95 27.70
N SER A 7 -11.78 -33.92 27.15
CA SER A 7 -11.99 -33.13 25.92
C SER A 7 -13.40 -32.76 25.41
N SER A 8 -13.55 -31.52 24.95
CA SER A 8 -14.43 -31.18 23.83
C SER A 8 -13.80 -30.12 22.93
N VAL A 9 -13.42 -30.60 21.76
CA VAL A 9 -13.05 -29.87 20.55
C VAL A 9 -14.36 -29.35 19.94
N CYS A 10 -14.40 -28.06 19.55
CA CYS A 10 -15.52 -27.56 18.75
C CYS A 10 -15.23 -27.86 17.27
N LEU A 11 -15.75 -29.00 16.82
CA LEU A 11 -15.85 -29.36 15.40
C LEU A 11 -17.15 -28.74 14.88
N VAL A 12 -17.08 -27.80 13.93
CA VAL A 12 -18.22 -27.49 13.06
C VAL A 12 -17.93 -28.14 11.72
N THR A 13 -18.62 -29.23 11.46
CA THR A 13 -18.72 -29.88 10.15
C THR A 13 -19.97 -29.35 9.47
N ILE A 14 -19.83 -28.79 8.27
CA ILE A 14 -20.91 -28.74 7.29
C ILE A 14 -20.36 -29.40 6.04
N GLY A 15 -20.88 -30.59 5.74
CA GLY A 15 -20.67 -31.27 4.47
C GLY A 15 -21.91 -31.09 3.59
N VAL A 16 -21.69 -30.78 2.31
CA VAL A 16 -22.55 -31.21 1.21
C VAL A 16 -21.66 -31.62 0.04
N THR A 17 -22.06 -32.71 -0.61
CA THR A 17 -21.32 -33.57 -1.54
C THR A 17 -21.30 -33.11 -3.01
N THR A 18 -20.16 -33.35 -3.65
CA THR A 18 -19.77 -33.53 -5.07
C THR A 18 -20.78 -33.35 -6.23
N SER A 19 -20.39 -32.59 -7.27
CA SER A 19 -19.93 -33.16 -8.56
C SER A 19 -19.41 -32.10 -9.56
N ALA A 20 -18.15 -32.32 -9.98
CA ALA A 20 -17.44 -31.95 -11.22
C ALA A 20 -17.82 -30.68 -12.04
N ALA A 21 -16.93 -29.69 -12.01
CA ALA A 21 -16.21 -29.19 -13.20
C ALA A 21 -14.95 -28.44 -12.73
N ALA A 22 -13.81 -28.75 -13.35
CA ALA A 22 -12.50 -28.28 -12.96
C ALA A 22 -12.18 -26.89 -13.53
N SER A 23 -11.86 -25.93 -12.66
CA SER A 23 -10.74 -25.00 -12.79
C SER A 23 -10.48 -24.40 -11.41
N ILE A 24 -9.29 -24.67 -10.88
CA ILE A 24 -8.88 -24.47 -9.50
C ILE A 24 -8.68 -22.98 -9.26
N GLY A 25 -9.64 -22.31 -8.62
CA GLY A 25 -9.36 -21.09 -7.86
C GLY A 25 -8.65 -21.49 -6.58
N ARG A 26 -7.34 -21.20 -6.46
CA ARG A 26 -6.61 -21.41 -5.21
C ARG A 26 -6.98 -20.30 -4.24
N VAL A 27 -7.86 -20.60 -3.29
CA VAL A 27 -7.87 -19.90 -2.00
C VAL A 27 -6.49 -20.13 -1.39
N ALA A 28 -5.77 -19.05 -1.07
CA ALA A 28 -4.44 -19.14 -0.46
C ALA A 28 -4.50 -20.08 0.75
N SER A 29 -3.77 -21.19 0.65
CA SER A 29 -3.78 -22.22 1.69
C SER A 29 -2.94 -21.74 2.89
N ARG A 30 -3.19 -22.31 4.07
CA ARG A 30 -2.35 -22.08 5.27
C ARG A 30 -0.86 -22.34 5.03
N GLN A 31 -0.50 -23.13 4.00
CA GLN A 31 0.87 -23.39 3.58
C GLN A 31 1.49 -22.24 2.78
N ASP A 32 0.69 -21.55 1.95
CA ASP A 32 1.15 -20.36 1.23
C ASP A 32 1.47 -19.22 2.21
N PHE A 33 0.74 -19.15 3.32
CA PHE A 33 0.98 -18.17 4.39
C PHE A 33 2.24 -18.47 5.24
N THR A 34 2.58 -19.75 5.42
CA THR A 34 3.81 -20.14 6.13
C THR A 34 5.06 -19.86 5.29
N LEU A 35 4.97 -20.07 3.97
CA LEU A 35 6.03 -19.67 3.03
C LEU A 35 6.19 -18.13 2.98
N LEU A 36 5.09 -17.39 3.03
CA LEU A 36 5.06 -15.93 3.15
C LEU A 36 5.79 -15.42 4.40
N SER A 37 5.47 -15.98 5.58
CA SER A 37 6.16 -15.63 6.81
C SER A 37 7.65 -15.96 6.74
N ASP A 38 8.01 -17.10 6.14
CA ASP A 38 9.41 -17.53 6.05
C ASP A 38 10.23 -16.68 5.04
N MET A 39 9.59 -16.15 4.00
CA MET A 39 10.23 -15.29 2.99
C MET A 39 10.39 -13.84 3.41
N CYS A 40 9.53 -13.34 4.30
CA CYS A 40 9.35 -11.91 4.57
C CYS A 40 9.45 -11.50 6.04
N LEU A 41 9.48 -12.46 6.98
CA LEU A 41 9.75 -12.25 8.41
C LEU A 41 11.08 -12.91 8.79
N ASN A 42 12.21 -12.28 8.46
CA ASN A 42 13.52 -12.76 8.94
C ASN A 42 13.87 -12.15 10.30
N ALA A 43 13.47 -12.81 11.39
CA ALA A 43 13.72 -12.38 12.78
C ALA A 43 15.21 -12.20 13.10
N THR A 44 16.12 -12.95 12.44
CA THR A 44 17.57 -12.85 12.64
C THR A 44 18.18 -11.54 12.13
N GLN A 45 17.58 -10.89 11.13
CA GLN A 45 17.99 -9.55 10.69
C GLN A 45 17.36 -8.42 11.52
N TRP A 46 16.21 -8.70 12.16
CA TRP A 46 15.52 -7.75 13.06
C TRP A 46 16.19 -7.66 14.44
N ALA A 47 16.90 -8.72 14.86
CA ALA A 47 17.70 -8.76 16.08
C ALA A 47 18.95 -7.86 15.99
N GLY A 48 18.74 -6.55 16.07
CA GLY A 48 19.79 -5.52 15.90
C GLY A 48 19.26 -4.18 15.40
N PHE A 49 17.94 -4.05 15.19
CA PHE A 49 17.30 -2.82 14.77
C PHE A 49 17.56 -1.68 15.76
N ASN A 50 18.11 -0.57 15.26
CA ASN A 50 18.19 0.69 15.98
C ASN A 50 17.07 1.60 15.46
N PRO A 51 16.09 2.00 16.29
CA PRO A 51 14.91 2.78 15.87
C PRO A 51 15.22 4.20 15.36
N THR A 52 16.49 4.59 15.23
CA THR A 52 16.90 5.94 14.79
C THR A 52 17.65 5.95 13.46
N SER A 53 18.06 4.79 12.92
CA SER A 53 18.65 4.70 11.58
C SER A 53 18.70 3.24 11.12
N TYR A 54 18.10 2.96 9.96
CA TYR A 54 18.17 1.68 9.27
C TYR A 54 18.92 1.87 7.94
N SER A 55 19.72 0.87 7.55
CA SER A 55 20.42 0.83 6.26
C SER A 55 20.38 -0.58 5.64
N GLY A 56 19.44 -1.42 6.09
CA GLY A 56 19.32 -2.78 5.62
C GLY A 56 18.49 -2.84 4.35
N TYR A 57 19.06 -3.37 3.28
CA TYR A 57 18.36 -3.62 2.02
C TYR A 57 17.57 -4.93 2.15
N TYR A 58 16.53 -4.96 2.99
CA TYR A 58 15.63 -6.12 3.03
C TYR A 58 14.39 -5.84 2.19
N GLU A 59 14.55 -6.03 0.89
CA GLU A 59 13.45 -6.02 -0.06
C GLU A 59 12.58 -7.27 0.17
N CYS A 60 11.45 -7.12 0.85
CA CYS A 60 10.32 -8.05 0.71
C CYS A 60 9.24 -7.32 -0.10
N PHE A 61 9.36 -7.44 -1.43
CA PHE A 61 8.32 -7.09 -2.37
C PHE A 61 8.30 -8.11 -3.51
N SER A 62 7.13 -8.66 -3.79
CA SER A 62 6.89 -9.46 -4.99
C SER A 62 5.48 -9.23 -5.48
N ARG A 63 5.32 -9.06 -6.79
CA ARG A 63 4.02 -8.99 -7.46
C ARG A 63 3.90 -10.14 -8.45
N VAL A 64 2.80 -10.88 -8.36
CA VAL A 64 2.47 -12.02 -9.23
C VAL A 64 1.14 -11.74 -9.92
N GLU A 65 1.14 -11.68 -11.25
CA GLU A 65 -0.10 -11.62 -12.02
C GLU A 65 -0.74 -13.01 -12.09
N ASN A 66 -2.04 -13.06 -11.83
CA ASN A 66 -2.84 -14.28 -11.89
C ASN A 66 -3.51 -14.42 -13.27
N ASP A 67 -3.87 -15.65 -13.65
CA ASP A 67 -4.52 -15.95 -14.94
C ASP A 67 -5.86 -15.22 -15.14
N ASP A 68 -6.54 -14.84 -14.05
CA ASP A 68 -7.79 -14.08 -14.09
C ASP A 68 -7.59 -12.56 -14.24
N GLY A 69 -6.34 -12.11 -14.27
CA GLY A 69 -5.93 -10.71 -14.38
C GLY A 69 -5.83 -9.96 -13.07
N THR A 70 -6.11 -10.59 -11.92
CA THR A 70 -5.78 -10.04 -10.60
C THR A 70 -4.26 -10.09 -10.36
N ALA A 71 -3.78 -9.41 -9.32
CA ALA A 71 -2.37 -9.47 -8.94
C ALA A 71 -2.20 -9.68 -7.43
N ASP A 72 -1.40 -10.65 -7.03
CA ASP A 72 -1.00 -10.86 -5.65
C ASP A 72 0.30 -10.10 -5.37
N ILE A 73 0.29 -9.25 -4.36
CA ILE A 73 1.45 -8.54 -3.83
C ILE A 73 1.81 -9.14 -2.47
N TYR A 74 3.07 -9.48 -2.31
CA TYR A 74 3.66 -9.98 -1.08
C TYR A 74 4.67 -8.97 -0.57
N LEU A 75 4.51 -8.52 0.67
CA LEU A 75 5.35 -7.49 1.27
C LEU A 75 5.48 -7.66 2.78
N ASN A 76 6.37 -6.92 3.43
CA ASN A 76 6.49 -6.90 4.90
C ASN A 76 6.40 -5.52 5.55
N ASN A 77 6.09 -4.50 4.74
CA ASN A 77 5.96 -3.10 5.15
C ASN A 77 7.23 -2.51 5.79
N VAL A 78 8.40 -3.08 5.49
CA VAL A 78 9.71 -2.53 5.86
C VAL A 78 10.28 -1.81 4.65
N PRO A 79 10.61 -0.51 4.74
CA PRO A 79 11.26 0.20 3.65
C PRO A 79 12.62 -0.41 3.29
N ASP A 80 12.94 -0.42 2.00
CA ASP A 80 14.20 -0.92 1.43
C ASP A 80 15.32 0.14 1.42
N HIS A 81 15.07 1.29 2.03
CA HIS A 81 15.96 2.43 2.06
C HIS A 81 16.23 2.92 3.48
N THR A 82 17.10 3.92 3.60
CA THR A 82 17.36 4.55 4.88
C THR A 82 16.15 5.36 5.31
N ILE A 83 15.70 5.09 6.53
CA ILE A 83 14.62 5.82 7.17
C ILE A 83 15.14 6.71 8.29
N SER A 84 14.46 7.82 8.47
CA SER A 84 14.62 8.74 9.58
C SER A 84 13.33 8.72 10.38
N VAL A 85 13.40 8.27 11.64
CA VAL A 85 12.24 8.38 12.53
C VAL A 85 12.21 9.77 13.12
N ASP A 86 11.12 10.49 12.87
CA ASP A 86 10.91 11.76 13.54
C ASP A 86 10.92 11.58 15.06
N ALA A 87 11.71 12.38 15.76
CA ALA A 87 11.79 12.36 17.21
C ALA A 87 10.45 12.68 17.90
N GLU A 88 9.53 13.33 17.19
CA GLU A 88 8.21 13.70 17.68
C GLU A 88 7.14 12.65 17.35
N ASN A 89 7.41 11.70 16.45
CA ASN A 89 6.52 10.58 16.20
C ASN A 89 6.73 9.48 17.27
N PRO A 90 5.75 9.20 18.15
CA PRO A 90 5.91 8.21 19.21
C PRO A 90 5.79 6.77 18.70
N ASN A 91 5.39 6.57 17.44
CA ASN A 91 5.16 5.26 16.85
C ASN A 91 6.48 4.62 16.39
N GLN A 92 6.48 3.29 16.26
CA GLN A 92 7.66 2.51 15.89
C GLN A 92 7.35 1.63 14.69
N LEU A 93 8.34 1.44 13.82
CA LEU A 93 8.23 0.51 12.70
C LEU A 93 8.04 -0.94 13.22
N CYS A 94 7.07 -1.62 12.64
CA CYS A 94 6.88 -3.05 12.81
C CYS A 94 6.95 -3.74 11.45
N GLN A 95 7.63 -4.89 11.43
CA GLN A 95 7.63 -5.78 10.29
C GLN A 95 6.32 -6.58 10.31
N LEU A 96 5.57 -6.54 9.21
CA LEU A 96 4.30 -7.23 9.09
C LEU A 96 4.20 -7.89 7.71
N ALA A 97 4.29 -9.21 7.64
CA ALA A 97 4.11 -9.92 6.37
C ALA A 97 2.66 -9.80 5.92
N GLN A 98 2.46 -9.32 4.69
CA GLN A 98 1.17 -9.05 4.10
C GLN A 98 1.07 -9.68 2.71
N LYS A 99 -0.14 -10.16 2.41
CA LYS A 99 -0.60 -10.47 1.06
C LYS A 99 -1.71 -9.49 0.70
N ILE A 100 -1.53 -8.74 -0.38
CA ILE A 100 -2.57 -7.87 -0.96
C ILE A 100 -2.93 -8.43 -2.33
N THR A 101 -4.19 -8.80 -2.54
CA THR A 101 -4.69 -9.17 -3.87
C THR A 101 -5.37 -7.95 -4.48
N LEU A 102 -4.78 -7.40 -5.54
CA LEU A 102 -5.35 -6.32 -6.33
C LEU A 102 -6.30 -6.87 -7.42
N PRO A 103 -7.39 -6.14 -7.74
CA PRO A 103 -8.28 -6.48 -8.83
C PRO A 103 -7.57 -6.46 -10.18
N LYS A 104 -8.23 -7.07 -11.17
CA LYS A 104 -7.96 -6.74 -12.56
C LYS A 104 -8.29 -5.27 -12.81
N PRO A 105 -7.34 -4.45 -13.29
CA PRO A 105 -7.60 -3.04 -13.58
C PRO A 105 -8.60 -2.90 -14.72
N VAL A 106 -9.77 -2.36 -14.41
CA VAL A 106 -10.86 -2.10 -15.35
C VAL A 106 -11.44 -0.74 -15.04
N LYS A 107 -11.45 0.17 -16.02
CA LYS A 107 -12.07 1.49 -15.85
C LYS A 107 -13.57 1.33 -15.66
N THR A 108 -14.12 2.11 -14.76
CA THR A 108 -15.56 2.27 -14.60
C THR A 108 -16.01 3.67 -14.98
N ASN A 109 -17.31 3.85 -15.10
CA ASN A 109 -17.91 5.14 -15.38
C ASN A 109 -18.04 6.02 -14.13
N ASN A 110 -17.78 5.49 -12.93
CA ASN A 110 -17.94 6.18 -11.66
C ASN A 110 -16.59 6.31 -10.95
N ASN A 111 -16.23 7.53 -10.59
CA ASN A 111 -15.04 7.76 -9.80
C ASN A 111 -15.31 7.48 -8.32
N THR A 112 -14.40 6.73 -7.69
CA THR A 112 -14.43 6.53 -6.25
C THR A 112 -13.33 7.36 -5.61
N ARG A 113 -13.71 8.29 -4.73
CA ARG A 113 -12.74 9.11 -4.00
C ARG A 113 -11.79 8.22 -3.19
N VAL A 114 -10.51 8.57 -3.18
CA VAL A 114 -9.55 7.86 -2.33
C VAL A 114 -9.77 8.17 -0.84
N PRO A 115 -9.48 7.21 0.06
CA PRO A 115 -9.35 7.50 1.48
C PRO A 115 -8.40 8.66 1.76
N GLN A 116 -8.69 9.48 2.76
CA GLN A 116 -7.86 10.66 3.07
C GLN A 116 -6.66 10.36 3.96
N ALA A 117 -6.79 9.42 4.89
CA ALA A 117 -5.78 9.09 5.91
C ALA A 117 -5.63 7.56 6.05
N ASP A 118 -5.81 6.83 4.96
CA ASP A 118 -5.69 5.37 4.90
C ASP A 118 -4.98 4.99 3.59
N VAL A 119 -4.68 3.71 3.43
CA VAL A 119 -3.96 3.15 2.29
C VAL A 119 -4.68 3.45 0.99
N ILE A 120 -3.94 3.96 0.00
CA ILE A 120 -4.46 4.26 -1.33
C ILE A 120 -3.74 3.51 -2.46
N ALA A 121 -2.49 3.10 -2.23
CA ALA A 121 -1.63 2.43 -3.19
C ALA A 121 -0.50 1.69 -2.48
N ILE A 122 0.21 0.82 -3.20
CA ILE A 122 1.38 0.08 -2.73
C ILE A 122 2.57 0.46 -3.60
N ALA A 123 3.62 1.01 -2.99
CA ALA A 123 4.85 1.36 -3.68
C ALA A 123 5.58 0.10 -4.20
N VAL A 124 6.40 0.25 -5.24
CA VAL A 124 7.17 -0.86 -5.83
C VAL A 124 8.23 -1.46 -4.91
N ASN A 125 8.53 -0.80 -3.78
CA ASN A 125 9.37 -1.34 -2.71
C ASN A 125 8.58 -2.01 -1.58
N GLY A 126 7.26 -2.14 -1.71
CA GLY A 126 6.40 -2.84 -0.73
C GLY A 126 5.97 -2.00 0.47
N VAL A 127 6.23 -0.71 0.48
CA VAL A 127 5.68 0.22 1.48
C VAL A 127 4.32 0.74 1.03
N GLN A 128 3.39 0.87 1.96
CA GLN A 128 2.05 1.39 1.67
C GLN A 128 2.10 2.92 1.46
N ILE A 129 1.25 3.42 0.57
CA ILE A 129 1.06 4.85 0.33
C ILE A 129 -0.31 5.22 0.88
N PHE A 130 -0.36 6.25 1.72
CA PHE A 130 -1.58 6.73 2.34
C PHE A 130 -2.12 7.96 1.61
N GLY A 131 -3.40 8.27 1.86
CA GLY A 131 -4.04 9.50 1.39
C GLY A 131 -3.33 10.77 1.87
N PRO A 132 -3.74 11.96 1.40
CA PRO A 132 -2.97 13.20 1.61
C PRO A 132 -3.05 13.78 3.03
N LEU A 133 -3.85 13.19 3.93
CA LEU A 133 -4.04 13.68 5.29
C LEU A 133 -3.41 12.78 6.34
N GLU A 134 -2.90 13.42 7.39
CA GLU A 134 -2.59 12.75 8.65
C GLU A 134 -3.88 12.37 9.39
N GLY A 135 -3.74 11.54 10.43
CA GLY A 135 -4.85 11.23 11.34
C GLY A 135 -5.51 12.46 11.99
N GLY A 136 -4.77 13.58 12.09
CA GLY A 136 -5.27 14.88 12.58
C GLY A 136 -6.04 15.71 11.54
N GLY A 137 -5.99 15.34 10.26
CA GLY A 137 -6.62 16.07 9.15
C GLY A 137 -5.74 17.12 8.47
N ASP A 138 -4.49 17.28 8.92
CA ASP A 138 -3.50 18.15 8.31
C ASP A 138 -2.86 17.54 7.07
N ASN A 139 -2.20 18.37 6.27
CA ASN A 139 -1.47 17.92 5.09
C ASN A 139 -0.25 17.09 5.48
N ALA A 140 -0.31 15.78 5.21
CA ALA A 140 0.75 14.85 5.57
C ALA A 140 2.06 15.07 4.81
N VAL A 141 2.06 15.82 3.70
CA VAL A 141 3.29 16.13 2.96
C VAL A 141 4.14 17.21 3.66
N TYR A 142 3.55 17.98 4.58
CA TYR A 142 4.26 19.02 5.36
C TYR A 142 4.69 18.55 6.75
N GLY A 143 4.05 17.50 7.26
CA GLY A 143 4.09 17.21 8.68
C GLY A 143 3.29 18.22 9.51
N VAL A 144 2.90 17.83 10.71
CA VAL A 144 2.24 18.68 11.71
C VAL A 144 3.17 18.81 12.90
N ASP A 145 3.20 19.98 13.53
CA ASP A 145 3.67 20.15 14.92
C ASP A 145 4.93 19.36 15.26
N GLY A 146 5.96 19.51 14.43
CA GLY A 146 7.30 18.96 14.62
C GLY A 146 7.47 17.47 14.32
N VAL A 147 6.41 16.76 13.90
CA VAL A 147 6.52 15.53 13.10
C VAL A 147 6.66 15.93 11.62
N GLY A 148 7.86 16.27 11.19
CA GLY A 148 8.19 16.40 9.78
C GLY A 148 8.10 15.03 9.09
N VAL A 149 7.08 14.85 8.26
CA VAL A 149 7.06 13.71 7.33
C VAL A 149 8.18 13.91 6.33
N LEU A 150 9.25 13.18 6.55
CA LEU A 150 10.34 13.06 5.62
C LEU A 150 9.84 12.22 4.43
N CYS A 151 10.36 12.50 3.25
CA CYS A 151 9.99 11.80 2.02
C CYS A 151 10.29 10.29 2.05
N ASP A 152 11.01 9.83 3.08
CA ASP A 152 11.29 8.46 3.43
C ASP A 152 10.15 7.81 4.27
N GLY A 153 9.09 8.55 4.64
CA GLY A 153 7.86 8.06 5.27
C GLY A 153 7.85 8.10 6.81
N HIS A 154 6.83 7.50 7.44
CA HIS A 154 6.75 7.34 8.89
C HIS A 154 5.80 6.21 9.33
N PRO A 155 5.88 5.72 10.59
CA PRO A 155 4.97 4.70 11.09
C PRO A 155 3.70 5.30 11.69
N GLN A 156 2.59 4.59 11.50
CA GLN A 156 1.33 4.81 12.22
C GLN A 156 1.29 3.99 13.54
N PRO A 157 0.28 4.15 14.43
CA PRO A 157 0.26 3.47 15.74
C PRO A 157 0.35 1.95 15.73
N ALA A 158 -0.11 1.29 14.66
CA ALA A 158 0.06 -0.16 14.47
C ALA A 158 1.43 -0.56 13.90
N GLY A 159 2.33 0.41 13.72
CA GLY A 159 3.69 0.26 13.24
C GLY A 159 3.87 0.08 11.74
N LEU A 160 2.80 0.25 10.97
CA LEU A 160 2.89 0.31 9.52
C LEU A 160 3.56 1.62 9.08
N TRP A 161 4.79 1.50 8.60
CA TRP A 161 5.46 2.54 7.81
C TRP A 161 4.75 2.79 6.50
N HIS A 162 4.61 4.06 6.14
CA HIS A 162 3.91 4.47 4.92
C HIS A 162 4.44 5.81 4.39
N TYR A 163 4.15 6.08 3.11
CA TYR A 163 4.45 7.35 2.47
C TYR A 163 3.20 8.20 2.29
N HIS A 164 3.41 9.51 2.42
CA HIS A 164 2.49 10.54 1.92
C HIS A 164 3.13 11.40 0.82
N HIS A 165 4.46 11.47 0.80
CA HIS A 165 5.21 12.33 -0.10
C HIS A 165 5.35 11.68 -1.49
N PRO A 166 5.10 12.42 -2.60
CA PRO A 166 5.16 11.87 -3.96
C PRO A 166 6.57 11.45 -4.41
N ASN A 167 7.62 12.08 -3.85
CA ASN A 167 9.01 11.61 -3.98
C ASN A 167 9.24 10.48 -2.98
N ILE A 168 8.89 9.25 -3.34
CA ILE A 168 9.11 8.05 -2.54
C ILE A 168 10.61 7.86 -2.30
N ASP A 169 11.00 7.51 -1.07
CA ASP A 169 12.42 7.40 -0.65
C ASP A 169 13.22 8.68 -0.95
N CYS A 170 12.56 9.83 -0.93
CA CYS A 170 13.20 11.10 -1.31
C CYS A 170 13.81 11.12 -2.72
N VAL A 171 13.42 10.18 -3.59
CA VAL A 171 13.87 10.08 -4.98
C VAL A 171 12.80 10.69 -5.88
N GLU A 172 13.23 11.57 -6.78
CA GLU A 172 12.40 12.08 -7.86
C GLU A 172 12.37 11.05 -9.00
N ALA A 173 11.24 10.35 -9.13
CA ALA A 173 11.01 9.43 -10.23
C ALA A 173 10.86 10.17 -11.57
N ALA A 174 11.33 9.57 -12.66
CA ALA A 174 10.99 10.06 -13.99
C ALA A 174 9.55 9.67 -14.35
N SER A 175 8.94 10.38 -15.30
CA SER A 175 7.57 10.10 -15.77
C SER A 175 7.36 8.67 -16.32
N THR A 176 8.43 7.97 -16.66
CA THR A 176 8.40 6.59 -17.18
C THR A 176 8.60 5.53 -16.10
N ASP A 177 8.95 5.94 -14.88
CA ASP A 177 9.28 5.02 -13.80
C ASP A 177 7.98 4.58 -13.12
N LEU A 178 7.78 3.27 -13.02
CA LEU A 178 6.70 2.71 -12.22
C LEU A 178 7.04 2.89 -10.74
N VAL A 179 6.21 3.62 -10.00
CA VAL A 179 6.46 3.94 -8.59
C VAL A 179 5.52 3.18 -7.64
N ALA A 180 4.31 2.84 -8.09
CA ALA A 180 3.33 2.16 -7.25
C ALA A 180 2.22 1.48 -8.06
N TRP A 181 1.38 0.72 -7.34
CA TRP A 181 0.13 0.16 -7.83
C TRP A 181 -1.03 0.70 -6.99
N ALA A 182 -2.02 1.30 -7.63
CA ALA A 182 -3.24 1.76 -6.96
C ALA A 182 -4.07 0.55 -6.48
N LEU A 183 -4.89 0.75 -5.44
CA LEU A 183 -5.75 -0.32 -4.93
C LEU A 183 -6.83 -0.77 -5.93
N ASP A 184 -7.08 -0.04 -7.02
CA ASP A 184 -7.95 -0.47 -8.12
C ASP A 184 -7.20 -1.22 -9.23
N GLY A 185 -5.92 -1.55 -8.99
CA GLY A 185 -5.08 -2.40 -9.85
C GLY A 185 -4.30 -1.67 -10.93
N PHE A 186 -4.55 -0.37 -11.17
CA PHE A 186 -3.83 0.39 -12.19
C PHE A 186 -2.43 0.81 -11.72
N PRO A 187 -1.44 0.88 -12.62
CA PRO A 187 -0.10 1.35 -12.28
C PRO A 187 -0.08 2.87 -12.04
N ILE A 188 0.84 3.29 -11.18
CA ILE A 188 1.16 4.69 -10.90
C ILE A 188 2.61 4.94 -11.30
N TYR A 189 2.82 5.96 -12.13
CA TYR A 189 4.13 6.37 -12.62
C TYR A 189 4.60 7.67 -11.98
N GLY A 190 5.88 8.00 -12.16
CA GLY A 190 6.48 9.27 -11.74
C GLY A 190 5.80 10.50 -12.36
N PRO A 191 6.07 11.70 -11.85
CA PRO A 191 5.42 12.92 -12.30
C PRO A 191 5.76 13.27 -13.76
N LEU A 192 4.78 13.83 -14.47
CA LEU A 192 5.03 14.40 -15.79
C LEU A 192 5.99 15.59 -15.68
N ASN A 193 6.96 15.66 -16.59
CA ASN A 193 7.90 16.79 -16.68
C ASN A 193 7.25 18.01 -17.34
N ALA A 194 6.27 18.60 -16.66
CA ALA A 194 5.47 19.73 -17.12
C ALA A 194 5.02 20.62 -15.96
N THR A 195 4.59 21.85 -16.27
CA THR A 195 4.02 22.77 -15.29
C THR A 195 2.67 22.27 -14.76
N LYS A 196 2.20 22.85 -13.64
CA LYS A 196 0.90 22.50 -13.07
C LYS A 196 -0.24 22.60 -14.09
N ASP A 197 -0.32 23.69 -14.83
CA ASP A 197 -1.40 23.95 -15.79
C ASP A 197 -1.36 22.96 -16.97
N GLU A 198 -0.16 22.62 -17.44
CA GLU A 198 0.02 21.60 -18.47
C GLU A 198 -0.41 20.22 -17.95
N VAL A 199 -0.01 19.85 -16.74
CA VAL A 199 -0.43 18.58 -16.11
C VAL A 199 -1.94 18.53 -15.93
N ASP A 200 -2.59 19.61 -15.50
CA ASP A 200 -4.05 19.71 -15.39
C ASP A 200 -4.78 19.57 -16.74
N SER A 201 -4.10 19.86 -17.86
CA SER A 201 -4.65 19.67 -19.21
C SER A 201 -4.42 18.26 -19.78
N ILE A 202 -3.43 17.53 -19.24
CA ILE A 202 -3.02 16.19 -19.70
C ILE A 202 -3.69 15.09 -18.88
N LEU A 203 -3.67 15.22 -17.55
CA LEU A 203 -4.21 14.22 -16.63
C LEU A 203 -5.69 14.51 -16.35
N ASP A 204 -6.46 13.44 -16.19
CA ASP A 204 -7.85 13.52 -15.78
C ASP A 204 -8.01 13.87 -14.29
N ASP A 205 -9.25 13.98 -13.84
CA ASP A 205 -9.55 14.33 -12.46
C ASP A 205 -9.01 13.32 -11.44
N CYS A 206 -8.86 12.05 -11.81
CA CYS A 206 -8.29 11.01 -10.95
C CYS A 206 -6.76 11.01 -10.94
N ASN A 207 -6.12 11.91 -11.68
CA ASN A 207 -4.67 12.04 -11.83
C ASN A 207 -4.06 10.97 -12.76
N GLY A 208 -4.80 10.52 -13.77
CA GLY A 208 -4.27 9.58 -14.77
C GLY A 208 -4.61 9.93 -16.21
N ILE A 209 -4.18 9.07 -17.12
CA ILE A 209 -4.25 9.26 -18.57
C ILE A 209 -4.53 7.93 -19.27
N ASP A 210 -5.35 7.97 -20.33
CA ASP A 210 -5.57 6.84 -21.23
C ASP A 210 -4.34 6.61 -22.12
N VAL A 211 -3.85 5.38 -22.16
CA VAL A 211 -2.66 4.98 -22.94
C VAL A 211 -3.03 3.79 -23.81
N ALA A 212 -3.40 4.07 -25.07
CA ALA A 212 -4.04 3.11 -25.97
C ALA A 212 -3.24 1.81 -26.18
N ASP A 213 -1.91 1.88 -26.14
CA ASP A 213 -1.01 0.74 -26.37
C ASP A 213 -0.42 0.15 -25.08
N SER A 214 -0.91 0.56 -23.89
CA SER A 214 -0.47 -0.04 -22.62
C SER A 214 -1.28 -1.29 -22.27
N GLN A 215 -0.68 -2.20 -21.49
CA GLN A 215 -1.34 -3.42 -21.00
C GLN A 215 -2.68 -3.12 -20.28
N TYR A 216 -2.78 -1.97 -19.63
CA TYR A 216 -3.91 -1.60 -18.78
C TYR A 216 -4.83 -0.56 -19.43
N GLY A 217 -4.43 0.05 -20.55
CA GLY A 217 -5.20 1.09 -21.26
C GLY A 217 -5.28 2.44 -20.53
N TYR A 218 -4.86 2.50 -19.27
CA TYR A 218 -4.87 3.69 -18.41
C TYR A 218 -3.79 3.57 -17.34
N GLN A 219 -3.23 4.70 -16.92
CA GLN A 219 -2.24 4.77 -15.85
C GLN A 219 -2.35 6.07 -15.08
N TYR A 220 -2.01 6.04 -13.79
CA TYR A 220 -1.88 7.24 -12.98
C TYR A 220 -0.46 7.80 -13.06
N HIS A 221 -0.33 9.08 -12.73
CA HIS A 221 0.96 9.72 -12.49
C HIS A 221 0.92 10.44 -11.16
N VAL A 222 1.93 10.26 -10.30
CA VAL A 222 2.08 11.13 -9.14
C VAL A 222 2.27 12.59 -9.58
N ARG A 223 2.03 13.54 -8.67
CA ARG A 223 2.33 14.95 -8.89
C ARG A 223 3.49 15.37 -8.03
N SER A 224 4.40 16.15 -8.60
CA SER A 224 5.33 16.91 -7.76
C SER A 224 4.55 17.91 -6.91
N ARG A 225 5.11 18.34 -5.78
CA ARG A 225 4.45 19.31 -4.90
C ARG A 225 4.09 20.61 -5.63
N ALA A 226 4.95 21.06 -6.54
CA ALA A 226 4.70 22.25 -7.35
C ALA A 226 3.49 22.10 -8.30
N GLN A 227 3.02 20.88 -8.57
CA GLN A 227 1.86 20.57 -9.40
C GLN A 227 0.55 20.44 -8.59
N VAL A 228 0.61 20.56 -7.27
CA VAL A 228 -0.55 20.44 -6.36
C VAL A 228 -0.95 21.82 -5.82
N ASN A 229 -2.25 22.13 -5.85
CA ASN A 229 -2.77 23.36 -5.23
C ASN A 229 -3.15 23.09 -3.77
N GLU A 230 -2.19 23.29 -2.88
CA GLU A 230 -2.31 23.01 -1.45
C GLU A 230 -3.12 24.08 -0.69
N SER A 231 -3.55 25.16 -1.36
CA SER A 231 -4.43 26.18 -0.78
C SER A 231 -5.92 25.77 -0.79
N LEU A 232 -6.27 24.71 -1.53
CA LEU A 232 -7.62 24.14 -1.54
C LEU A 232 -7.81 23.17 -0.38
N THR A 233 -9.05 22.89 0.02
CA THR A 233 -9.28 21.72 0.87
C THR A 233 -9.26 20.45 0.02
N THR A 234 -8.87 19.34 0.64
CA THR A 234 -8.84 18.01 0.02
C THR A 234 -10.19 17.53 -0.51
N ASN A 235 -11.31 18.02 0.04
CA ASN A 235 -12.65 17.56 -0.33
C ASN A 235 -13.34 18.38 -1.43
N ASP A 236 -12.73 19.47 -1.91
CA ASP A 236 -13.36 20.37 -2.90
C ASP A 236 -13.10 19.98 -4.36
N GLY A 237 -12.76 18.71 -4.64
CA GLY A 237 -12.46 18.25 -6.00
C GLY A 237 -13.72 18.06 -6.84
N PRO A 238 -13.67 18.32 -8.17
CA PRO A 238 -14.77 17.96 -9.05
C PRO A 238 -14.99 16.44 -9.03
N ASN A 239 -16.18 15.96 -9.40
CA ASN A 239 -16.41 14.53 -9.69
C ASN A 239 -15.97 13.55 -8.59
N ASN A 240 -16.14 13.91 -7.32
CA ASN A 240 -15.79 13.06 -6.16
C ASN A 240 -14.28 12.76 -6.08
N THR A 241 -13.42 13.75 -6.36
CA THR A 241 -11.96 13.60 -6.27
C THR A 241 -11.37 14.30 -5.06
N ASP A 242 -10.18 13.87 -4.66
CA ASP A 242 -9.28 14.66 -3.82
C ASP A 242 -8.65 15.80 -4.65
N ASN A 243 -8.44 16.97 -4.03
CA ASN A 243 -7.73 18.09 -4.65
C ASN A 243 -6.22 18.01 -4.47
N TRP A 244 -5.76 17.39 -3.38
CA TRP A 244 -4.36 17.18 -3.10
C TRP A 244 -3.93 15.86 -3.75
N LYS A 245 -3.94 15.89 -5.09
CA LYS A 245 -3.67 14.76 -5.98
C LYS A 245 -2.17 14.40 -6.02
N TYR A 246 -1.53 14.24 -4.86
CA TYR A 246 -0.12 13.85 -4.80
C TYR A 246 0.11 12.51 -5.50
N PHE A 247 -0.74 11.52 -5.20
CA PHE A 247 -0.75 10.23 -5.90
C PHE A 247 -1.99 10.10 -6.77
N LEU A 248 -3.17 10.18 -6.16
CA LEU A 248 -4.46 9.89 -6.78
C LEU A 248 -5.48 10.98 -6.42
N GLY A 249 -6.30 11.39 -7.38
CA GLY A 249 -7.53 12.14 -7.09
C GLY A 249 -8.70 11.22 -6.76
N CYS A 250 -8.79 10.10 -7.47
CA CYS A 250 -9.80 9.07 -7.27
C CYS A 250 -9.29 7.75 -7.86
N TYR A 251 -10.01 6.68 -7.58
CA TYR A 251 -9.94 5.45 -8.34
C TYR A 251 -10.84 5.54 -9.58
N ARG A 252 -10.26 5.09 -10.70
CA ARG A 252 -10.89 4.92 -12.00
C ARG A 252 -11.45 3.51 -12.15
N GLY A 253 -10.90 2.55 -11.42
CA GLY A 253 -11.44 1.21 -11.27
C GLY A 253 -12.18 1.00 -9.94
N GLU A 254 -12.55 -0.25 -9.69
CA GLU A 254 -13.20 -0.69 -8.45
C GLU A 254 -12.15 -1.23 -7.47
N THR A 255 -12.31 -0.93 -6.18
CA THR A 255 -11.41 -1.40 -5.12
C THR A 255 -12.03 -2.48 -4.23
N TYR A 256 -13.32 -2.80 -4.38
CA TYR A 256 -14.03 -3.64 -3.41
C TYR A 256 -13.59 -5.10 -3.41
N THR A 257 -12.91 -5.57 -4.46
CA THR A 257 -12.31 -6.91 -4.51
C THR A 257 -10.85 -6.91 -4.05
N THR A 258 -10.30 -5.76 -3.65
CA THR A 258 -8.97 -5.70 -3.06
C THR A 258 -9.01 -6.31 -1.68
N THR A 259 -8.19 -7.33 -1.45
CA THR A 259 -8.15 -8.03 -0.15
C THR A 259 -6.77 -7.96 0.45
N LEU A 260 -6.70 -7.66 1.75
CA LEU A 260 -5.49 -7.71 2.55
C LEU A 260 -5.56 -8.91 3.51
N THR A 261 -4.47 -9.64 3.64
CA THR A 261 -4.25 -10.64 4.69
C THR A 261 -2.88 -10.40 5.30
N ASP A 262 -2.80 -10.36 6.62
CA ASP A 262 -1.57 -10.02 7.36
C ASP A 262 -1.19 -11.10 8.40
N SER A 263 0.08 -11.09 8.79
CA SER A 263 0.62 -11.94 9.85
C SER A 263 0.42 -11.31 11.22
N THR A 264 0.83 -12.01 12.28
CA THR A 264 1.21 -11.31 13.50
C THR A 264 2.50 -10.54 13.22
N GLY A 265 2.49 -9.22 13.42
CA GLY A 265 3.67 -8.37 13.21
C GLY A 265 4.73 -8.55 14.30
N ILE A 266 5.95 -8.10 14.02
CA ILE A 266 7.08 -8.05 14.97
C ILE A 266 7.62 -6.62 14.97
N CYS A 267 7.57 -5.96 16.12
CA CYS A 267 8.03 -4.57 16.23
C CYS A 267 9.52 -4.48 16.56
N ALA A 268 10.16 -3.41 16.08
CA ALA A 268 11.57 -3.06 16.30
C ALA A 268 12.15 -3.31 17.71
N ASN A 269 11.33 -3.15 18.75
CA ASN A 269 11.75 -3.24 20.16
C ASN A 269 11.14 -4.42 20.93
N GLU A 270 10.42 -5.33 20.24
CA GLU A 270 9.96 -6.56 20.87
C GLU A 270 11.12 -7.56 20.89
N THR A 271 11.86 -7.63 22.00
CA THR A 271 12.78 -8.75 22.20
C THR A 271 11.96 -10.03 22.26
N THR A 272 12.20 -10.94 21.31
CA THR A 272 11.70 -12.31 21.35
C THR A 272 12.26 -12.99 22.60
N THR A 273 11.54 -12.94 23.71
CA THR A 273 11.83 -13.68 24.94
C THR A 273 11.41 -15.14 24.81
#